data_AF-A0A819LUD8-F1
#
_entry.id   AF-A0A819LUD8-F1
#
_cell.length_a   1.000
_cell.length_b   1.000
_cell.length_c   1.000
_cell.angle_alpha   90.00
_cell.angle_beta   90.00
_cell.angle_gamma   90.00
#
_symmetry.space_group_name_H-M   'P 1'
#
loop_
_entity.id
_entity.type
_entity.pdbx_description
1 polymer ?
#
loop_
_entity_poly.entity_id
_entity_poly.type
_entity_poly.pdbx_seq_one_letter_code
_entity_poly.pdbx_strand_id
1 'polypeptide(L)'
;MSPRVDLPLFKKVELIKDSDRHLSQRDLATKYKISTGAVCNILKRKQEYLHDFESNQCNEVRRKIKNNLGKKIDEETYSWFVAQRAKNLPISGPIL
;
A
#
# COMPACT_ATOMS: atom_id res chain seq x y z
N MET A 1 14.71 3.95 16.23
CA MET A 1 13.87 4.20 15.03
C MET A 1 12.42 4.05 15.46
N SER A 2 11.58 5.07 15.24
CA SER A 2 10.14 4.91 15.48
C SER A 2 9.59 3.87 14.49
N PRO A 3 8.72 2.93 14.90
CA PRO A 3 8.12 1.98 13.98
C PRO A 3 7.42 2.71 12.83
N ARG A 4 7.54 2.19 11.61
CA ARG A 4 6.85 2.76 10.45
C ARG A 4 5.35 2.64 10.67
N VAL A 5 4.70 3.76 10.97
CA VAL A 5 3.24 3.85 11.02
C VAL A 5 2.72 3.96 9.59
N ASP A 6 2.13 2.88 9.08
CA ASP A 6 1.45 2.91 7.79
C ASP A 6 -0.03 3.24 8.00
N LEU A 7 -0.47 4.37 7.45
CA LEU A 7 -1.87 4.79 7.52
C LEU A 7 -2.72 4.01 6.51
N PRO A 8 -3.93 3.57 6.90
CA PRO A 8 -4.88 3.00 5.95
C PRO A 8 -5.32 4.05 4.91
N LEU A 9 -5.83 3.58 3.77
CA LEU A 9 -6.16 4.44 2.62
C LEU A 9 -7.14 5.55 2.99
N PHE A 10 -8.19 5.24 3.76
CA PHE A 10 -9.18 6.23 4.19
C PHE A 10 -8.55 7.35 5.04
N LYS A 11 -7.61 7.02 5.95
CA LYS A 11 -6.89 8.03 6.76
C LYS A 11 -5.96 8.90 5.92
N LYS A 12 -5.37 8.35 4.85
CA LYS A 12 -4.57 9.13 3.90
C LYS A 12 -5.45 10.14 3.14
N VAL A 13 -6.67 9.75 2.75
CA VAL A 13 -7.64 10.65 2.11
C VAL A 13 -8.16 11.71 3.10
N GLU A 14 -8.44 11.34 4.34
CA GLU A 14 -8.81 12.28 5.40
C GLU A 14 -7.71 13.34 5.62
N LEU A 15 -6.45 12.90 5.65
CA LEU A 15 -5.29 13.79 5.75
C LEU A 15 -5.19 14.76 4.57
N ILE A 16 -5.45 14.30 3.34
CA ILE A 16 -5.48 15.17 2.16
C ILE A 16 -6.57 16.24 2.29
N LYS A 17 -7.79 15.84 2.69
CA LYS A 17 -8.91 16.77 2.91
C LYS A 17 -8.62 17.77 4.03
N ASP A 18 -7.96 17.34 5.10
CA ASP A 18 -7.52 18.20 6.20
C ASP A 18 -6.43 19.20 5.75
N SER A 19 -5.54 18.79 4.85
CA SER A 19 -4.54 19.69 4.26
C SER A 19 -5.18 20.79 3.41
N ASP A 20 -6.28 20.48 2.70
CA ASP A 20 -7.01 21.47 1.91
C ASP A 20 -7.74 22.50 2.80
N ARG A 21 -7.99 22.17 4.08
CA ARG A 21 -8.57 23.07 5.11
C ARG A 21 -7.53 23.98 5.78
N HIS A 22 -6.37 24.20 5.15
CA HIS A 22 -5.26 25.04 5.62
C HIS A 22 -4.55 24.57 6.91
N LEU A 23 -4.61 23.28 7.26
CA LEU A 23 -3.79 22.74 8.35
C LEU A 23 -2.31 22.66 7.93
N SER A 24 -1.39 23.05 8.82
CA SER A 24 0.03 22.95 8.53
C SER A 24 0.50 21.49 8.50
N GLN A 25 1.57 21.19 7.77
CA GLN A 25 2.14 19.84 7.73
C GLN A 25 2.58 19.33 9.12
N ARG A 26 2.92 20.25 10.03
CA ARG A 26 3.28 19.92 11.41
C ARG A 26 2.05 19.51 12.23
N ASP A 27 0.94 20.20 12.04
CA ASP A 27 -0.32 19.87 12.70
C ASP A 27 -0.87 18.53 12.21
N LEU A 28 -0.77 18.27 10.90
CA LEU A 28 -1.11 16.98 10.31
C LEU A 28 -0.23 15.85 10.85
N ALA A 29 1.08 16.06 10.96
CA ALA A 29 2.00 15.07 11.53
C ALA A 29 1.60 14.71 12.97
N THR A 30 1.27 15.71 13.79
CA THR A 30 0.81 15.50 15.18
C THR A 30 -0.55 14.80 15.23
N LYS A 31 -1.53 15.25 14.45
CA LYS A 31 -2.90 14.70 14.42
C LYS A 31 -2.91 13.22 14.01
N TYR A 32 -2.13 12.87 12.99
CA TYR A 32 -2.09 11.51 12.44
C TYR A 32 -0.98 10.65 13.06
N LYS A 33 -0.18 11.19 14.00
CA LYS A 33 0.95 10.51 14.65
C LYS A 33 1.94 9.92 13.65
N ILE A 34 2.22 10.66 12.56
CA ILE A 34 3.20 10.27 11.53
C ILE A 34 4.30 11.32 11.43
N SER A 35 5.40 10.99 10.75
CA SER A 35 6.45 11.97 10.48
C SER A 35 6.01 13.02 9.46
N THR A 36 6.58 14.22 9.52
CA THR A 36 6.37 15.28 8.53
C THR A 36 6.76 14.84 7.12
N GLY A 37 7.82 14.03 6.98
CA GLY A 37 8.19 13.42 5.71
C GLY A 37 7.12 12.49 5.14
N ALA A 38 6.41 11.74 6.00
CA ALA A 38 5.29 10.90 5.59
C ALA A 38 4.09 11.75 5.12
N VAL A 39 3.75 12.82 5.83
CA VAL A 39 2.73 13.80 5.39
C VAL A 39 3.08 14.32 3.99
N CYS A 40 4.31 14.79 3.81
CA CYS A 40 4.76 15.37 2.55
C CYS A 40 4.70 14.35 1.39
N ASN A 41 5.09 13.10 1.64
CA ASN A 41 4.97 12.02 0.66
C ASN A 41 3.52 11.68 0.33
N ILE A 42 2.62 11.70 1.31
CA ILE A 42 1.19 11.45 1.10
C ILE A 42 0.59 12.55 0.20
N LEU A 43 0.89 13.82 0.51
CA LEU A 43 0.40 14.96 -0.26
C LEU A 43 0.95 14.98 -1.69
N LYS A 44 2.21 14.58 -1.92
CA LYS A 44 2.79 14.44 -3.26
C LYS A 44 2.03 13.45 -4.14
N ARG A 45 1.50 12.37 -3.55
CA ARG A 45 0.75 11.31 -4.25
C ARG A 45 -0.76 11.44 -4.07
N LYS A 46 -1.27 12.64 -3.76
CA LYS A 46 -2.69 12.85 -3.42
C LYS A 46 -3.66 12.31 -4.47
N GLN A 47 -3.36 12.53 -5.75
CA GLN A 47 -4.22 12.08 -6.85
C GLN A 47 -4.32 10.55 -6.93
N GLU A 48 -3.21 9.85 -6.69
CA GLU A 48 -3.21 8.38 -6.65
C GLU A 48 -4.10 7.87 -5.52
N TYR A 49 -4.04 8.48 -4.33
CA TYR A 49 -4.86 8.06 -3.20
C TYR A 49 -6.34 8.33 -3.39
N LEU A 50 -6.71 9.45 -4.02
CA LEU A 50 -8.11 9.74 -4.35
C LEU A 50 -8.66 8.77 -5.38
N HIS A 51 -7.93 8.54 -6.48
CA HIS A 51 -8.31 7.58 -7.51
C HIS A 51 -8.40 6.14 -6.95
N ASP A 52 -7.42 5.72 -6.14
CA ASP A 52 -7.43 4.40 -5.51
C ASP A 52 -8.61 4.24 -4.53
N PHE A 53 -9.03 5.33 -3.85
CA PHE A 53 -10.19 5.32 -2.95
C PHE A 53 -11.52 5.25 -3.71
N GLU A 54 -11.66 5.97 -4.83
CA GLU A 54 -12.84 5.93 -5.69
C GLU A 54 -12.99 4.58 -6.41
N SER A 55 -11.87 3.96 -6.81
CA SER A 55 -11.86 2.69 -7.53
C SER A 55 -11.95 1.44 -6.64
N ASN A 56 -11.58 1.51 -5.36
CA ASN A 56 -11.67 0.37 -4.43
C ASN A 56 -12.85 0.55 -3.46
N GLN A 57 -13.94 -0.20 -3.65
CA GLN A 57 -15.12 -0.19 -2.77
C GLN A 57 -14.87 -0.71 -1.33
N CYS A 58 -13.64 -1.07 -0.95
CA CYS A 58 -13.33 -1.64 0.36
C CYS A 58 -12.35 -0.74 1.13
N ASN A 59 -12.91 0.09 2.02
CA ASN A 59 -12.23 1.14 2.78
C ASN A 59 -11.11 0.66 3.73
N GLU A 60 -11.08 -0.64 4.05
CA GLU A 60 -10.13 -1.24 4.99
C GLU A 60 -8.90 -1.88 4.31
N VAL A 61 -8.92 -2.02 2.99
CA VAL A 61 -7.86 -2.75 2.28
C VAL A 61 -6.64 -1.86 2.07
N ARG A 62 -5.48 -2.36 2.51
CA ARG A 62 -4.18 -1.71 2.25
C ARG A 62 -4.01 -1.55 0.74
N ARG A 63 -3.44 -0.42 0.30
CA ARG A 63 -3.17 -0.15 -1.12
C ARG A 63 -2.43 -1.35 -1.74
N LYS A 64 -2.97 -1.92 -2.84
CA LYS A 64 -2.23 -2.89 -3.65
C LYS A 64 -0.92 -2.23 -4.08
N ILE A 65 0.21 -2.78 -3.63
CA ILE A 65 1.51 -2.32 -4.08
C ILE A 65 1.55 -2.59 -5.60
N LYS A 66 1.60 -1.54 -6.40
CA LYS A 66 1.90 -1.63 -7.85
C LYS A 66 3.38 -1.99 -8.01
N ASN A 67 3.81 -3.15 -7.51
CA ASN A 67 5.12 -3.70 -7.84
C ASN A 67 4.92 -4.69 -8.97
N ASN A 68 5.06 -4.20 -10.21
CA ASN A 68 4.84 -5.01 -11.40
C ASN A 68 5.84 -6.17 -11.47
N LEU A 69 7.05 -5.97 -10.95
CA LEU A 69 8.08 -7.01 -10.89
C LEU A 69 7.69 -8.14 -9.93
N GLY A 70 7.20 -7.79 -8.73
CA GLY A 70 6.72 -8.78 -7.76
C GLY A 70 5.57 -9.61 -8.32
N LYS A 71 4.58 -8.96 -8.95
CA LYS A 71 3.49 -9.66 -9.62
C LYS A 71 3.97 -10.61 -10.72
N LYS A 72 4.91 -10.18 -11.55
CA LYS A 72 5.47 -11.02 -12.60
C LYS A 72 6.20 -12.23 -12.02
N ILE A 73 7.01 -12.03 -10.98
CA ILE A 73 7.67 -13.13 -10.28
C ILE A 73 6.64 -14.08 -9.69
N ASP A 74 5.62 -13.56 -8.99
CA ASP A 74 4.55 -14.38 -8.42
C ASP A 74 3.80 -15.19 -9.49
N GLU A 75 3.50 -14.60 -10.65
CA GLU A 75 2.84 -15.27 -11.78
C GLU A 75 3.72 -16.38 -12.38
N GLU A 76 5.00 -16.12 -12.62
CA GLU A 76 5.95 -17.10 -13.15
C GLU A 76 6.19 -18.25 -12.15
N THR A 77 6.41 -17.92 -10.88
CA THR A 77 6.60 -18.91 -9.80
C THR A 77 5.34 -19.76 -9.62
N TYR A 78 4.15 -19.15 -9.70
CA TYR A 78 2.88 -19.88 -9.63
C TYR A 78 2.70 -20.83 -10.81
N SER A 79 2.98 -20.36 -12.04
CA SER A 79 2.93 -21.18 -13.25
C SER A 79 3.85 -22.40 -13.14
N TRP A 80 5.09 -22.19 -12.70
CA TRP A 80 6.04 -23.27 -12.46
C TRP A 80 5.57 -24.24 -11.36
N PHE A 81 5.07 -23.73 -10.25
CA PHE A 81 4.55 -24.54 -9.14
C PHE A 81 3.42 -25.46 -9.60
N VAL A 82 2.45 -24.93 -10.36
CA VAL A 82 1.34 -25.72 -10.93
C VAL A 82 1.87 -26.82 -11.85
N ALA A 83 2.86 -26.52 -12.69
CA ALA A 83 3.48 -27.50 -13.58
C ALA A 83 4.19 -28.64 -12.83
N GLN A 84 4.85 -28.36 -11.69
CA GLN A 84 5.46 -29.42 -10.87
C GLN A 84 4.43 -30.21 -10.07
N ARG A 85 3.37 -29.56 -9.57
CA ARG A 85 2.27 -30.25 -8.88
C ARG A 85 1.53 -31.21 -9.79
N ALA A 86 1.38 -30.87 -11.07
CA ALA A 86 0.80 -31.77 -12.09
C ALA A 86 1.62 -33.06 -12.26
N LYS A 87 2.91 -33.07 -11.93
CA LYS A 87 3.78 -34.26 -11.92
C LYS A 87 3.71 -35.05 -10.61
N ASN A 88 2.75 -34.74 -9.74
CA ASN A 88 2.62 -35.28 -8.38
C ASN A 88 3.84 -35.03 -7.47
N LEU A 89 4.64 -33.99 -7.76
CA LEU A 89 5.76 -33.61 -6.91
C LEU A 89 5.25 -32.76 -5.73
N PRO A 90 5.59 -33.11 -4.48
CA PRO A 90 5.32 -32.24 -3.33
C PRO A 90 6.33 -31.09 -3.31
N ILE A 91 5.85 -29.85 -3.47
CA ILE A 91 6.67 -28.64 -3.35
C ILE A 91 6.31 -27.93 -2.05
N SER A 92 7.32 -27.68 -1.22
CA SER A 92 7.21 -26.99 0.06
C SER A 92 7.70 -25.55 -0.05
N GLY A 93 7.33 -24.72 0.94
CA GLY A 93 7.69 -23.30 0.98
C GLY A 93 9.18 -22.98 0.78
N PRO A 94 10.14 -23.73 1.35
CA PRO A 94 11.57 -23.46 1.15
C PRO A 94 12.10 -23.63 -0.29
N ILE A 95 11.33 -24.28 -1.17
CA ILE A 95 11.69 -24.50 -2.58
C ILE A 95 11.20 -23.34 -3.46
N LEU A 96 10.24 -22.55 -2.96
CA LEU A 96 9.65 -21.39 -3.63
C LEU A 96 10.33 -20.08 -3.17
#